data_AF-A0AAE3YRZ8-F1
#
_entry.id   AF-A0AAE3YRZ8-F1
#
_cell.length_a   1.000
_cell.length_b   1.000
_cell.length_c   1.000
_cell.angle_alpha   90.00
_cell.angle_beta   90.00
_cell.angle_gamma   90.00
#
_symmetry.space_group_name_H-M   'P 1'
#
loop_
_entity.id
_entity.type
_entity.pdbx_description
1 polymer ?
#
loop_
_entity_poly.entity_id
_entity_poly.type
_entity_poly.pdbx_seq_one_letter_code
_entity_poly.pdbx_strand_id
1 'polypeptide(L)'
;MSESSKRRASTRATRTRQADTGESYTEARRRATADGGRDPVSPPRQDAADSSMLGSRFSLVPPLAEEFSVYGTSDVAARARQWALEHQLLLFKGNAGRCVHGLYRMDSCAAPSACRGARMDHTQIWVQHNGRGAFLLTQPYVDEVPETLETYARAHGLQMASYPFDGWYGHSTMPIRLTIPSNWPLWPIERDAVILLHTQPITWPDAE
;
A
#
# COMPACT_ATOMS: atom_id res chain seq x y z
N MET A 1 6.80 26.05 -63.53
CA MET A 1 6.59 26.49 -62.14
C MET A 1 6.87 25.30 -61.21
N SER A 2 7.75 25.52 -60.23
CA SER A 2 8.10 24.79 -58.99
C SER A 2 7.90 23.27 -58.88
N GLU A 3 8.94 22.47 -58.64
CA GLU A 3 9.63 22.25 -57.34
C GLU A 3 8.71 21.88 -56.17
N SER A 4 8.80 20.63 -55.70
CA SER A 4 9.17 20.27 -54.33
C SER A 4 8.79 18.80 -54.04
N SER A 5 9.76 17.91 -53.75
CA SER A 5 10.26 17.62 -52.38
C SER A 5 9.17 16.90 -51.56
N LYS A 6 9.29 15.67 -51.02
CA LYS A 6 10.41 15.10 -50.24
C LYS A 6 10.26 13.57 -50.12
N ARG A 7 11.34 12.86 -50.49
CA ARG A 7 12.12 11.90 -49.68
C ARG A 7 11.36 10.99 -48.69
N ARG A 8 11.24 9.71 -49.03
CA ARG A 8 11.27 8.59 -48.07
C ARG A 8 12.73 8.25 -47.76
N ALA A 9 13.10 8.25 -46.49
CA ALA A 9 14.35 7.70 -45.96
C ALA A 9 13.96 6.82 -44.76
N SER A 10 14.37 5.54 -44.80
CA SER A 10 15.44 4.98 -43.95
C SER A 10 14.91 4.65 -42.54
N THR A 11 15.06 3.47 -41.95
CA THR A 11 16.28 2.64 -41.77
C THR A 11 15.76 1.30 -41.18
N ARG A 12 16.19 0.10 -41.61
CA ARG A 12 17.30 -0.69 -41.01
C ARG A 12 17.32 -0.58 -39.47
N ALA A 13 17.48 -1.61 -38.64
CA ALA A 13 17.85 -3.01 -38.80
C ALA A 13 17.84 -3.64 -37.39
N THR A 14 17.82 -4.98 -37.36
CA THR A 14 18.52 -5.81 -36.37
C THR A 14 18.02 -5.79 -34.91
N ARG A 15 17.20 -6.79 -34.56
CA ARG A 15 17.24 -7.39 -33.22
C ARG A 15 17.60 -8.87 -33.39
N THR A 16 18.88 -9.17 -33.22
CA THR A 16 19.41 -10.53 -33.10
C THR A 16 19.51 -10.86 -31.61
N ARG A 17 18.83 -11.96 -31.23
CA ARG A 17 19.06 -12.99 -30.20
C ARG A 17 19.92 -12.73 -28.93
N GLN A 18 19.50 -13.49 -27.91
CA GLN A 18 20.14 -13.95 -26.64
C GLN A 18 19.74 -13.16 -25.39
N ALA A 19 19.29 -13.77 -24.29
CA ALA A 19 19.14 -15.19 -23.96
C ALA A 19 17.99 -15.42 -22.96
N ASP A 20 17.24 -16.50 -23.17
CA ASP A 20 16.46 -17.20 -22.14
C ASP A 20 17.41 -17.60 -21.00
N THR A 21 17.24 -17.00 -19.84
CA THR A 21 17.67 -17.61 -18.58
C THR A 21 16.46 -17.54 -17.67
N GLY A 22 15.64 -18.59 -17.67
CA GLY A 22 14.56 -18.79 -16.70
C GLY A 22 15.12 -19.05 -15.30
N GLU A 23 15.94 -18.15 -14.79
CA GLU A 23 16.52 -18.20 -13.46
C GLU A 23 15.49 -17.71 -12.44
N SER A 24 15.29 -18.50 -11.39
CA SER A 24 14.44 -18.09 -10.28
C SER A 24 15.07 -16.92 -9.52
N TYR A 25 14.25 -16.07 -8.90
CA TYR A 25 14.67 -14.94 -8.06
C TYR A 25 15.75 -15.30 -7.02
N THR A 26 15.74 -16.54 -6.52
CA THR A 26 16.74 -17.03 -5.55
C THR A 26 18.12 -17.23 -6.17
N GLU A 27 18.20 -17.59 -7.46
CA GLU A 27 19.45 -17.70 -8.22
C GLU A 27 20.03 -16.33 -8.56
N ALA A 28 19.18 -15.39 -8.99
CA ALA A 28 19.57 -14.00 -9.31
C ALA A 28 20.15 -13.28 -8.09
N ARG A 29 19.54 -13.48 -6.90
CA ARG A 29 20.01 -12.91 -5.64
C ARG A 29 21.36 -13.47 -5.21
N ARG A 30 21.62 -14.78 -5.40
CA ARG A 30 22.93 -15.39 -5.09
C ARG A 30 24.03 -14.83 -6.01
N ARG A 31 23.73 -14.62 -7.29
CA ARG A 31 24.71 -14.05 -8.24
C ARG A 31 25.02 -12.59 -7.90
N ALA A 32 24.02 -11.78 -7.58
CA ALA A 32 24.22 -10.39 -7.15
C ALA A 32 25.09 -10.28 -5.88
N THR A 33 24.94 -11.21 -4.93
CA THR A 33 25.80 -11.29 -3.74
C THR A 33 27.20 -11.86 -4.02
N ALA A 34 27.36 -12.66 -5.09
CA ALA A 34 28.65 -13.24 -5.49
C ALA A 34 29.54 -12.24 -6.26
N ASP A 35 28.94 -11.29 -6.99
CA ASP A 35 29.65 -10.29 -7.81
C ASP A 35 29.93 -8.97 -7.07
N GLY A 36 29.75 -8.91 -5.74
CA GLY A 36 30.04 -7.70 -4.95
C GLY A 36 29.16 -6.49 -5.31
N GLY A 37 27.99 -6.73 -5.94
CA GLY A 37 27.01 -5.70 -6.26
C GLY A 37 26.43 -5.11 -4.98
N ARG A 38 26.40 -3.78 -4.88
CA ARG A 38 25.68 -3.06 -3.82
C ARG A 38 24.30 -3.69 -3.63
N ASP A 39 23.96 -3.99 -2.37
CA ASP A 39 22.60 -4.37 -2.00
C ASP A 39 21.60 -3.42 -2.69
N PRO A 40 20.48 -3.93 -3.23
CA PRO A 40 19.40 -3.06 -3.66
C PRO A 40 19.01 -2.21 -2.46
N VAL A 41 19.26 -0.91 -2.57
CA VAL A 41 19.00 0.05 -1.51
C VAL A 41 17.51 -0.01 -1.21
N SER A 42 17.14 -0.52 -0.03
CA SER A 42 15.75 -0.55 0.40
C SER A 42 15.19 0.88 0.33
N PRO A 43 14.01 1.08 -0.28
CA PRO A 43 13.41 2.41 -0.35
C PRO A 43 13.15 2.90 1.08
N PRO A 44 13.54 4.14 1.40
CA PRO A 44 13.40 4.68 2.75
C PRO A 44 11.91 4.82 3.09
N ARG A 45 11.57 4.57 4.36
CA ARG A 45 10.31 5.01 4.95
C ARG A 45 10.22 6.53 4.84
N GLN A 46 9.02 7.01 4.56
CA GLN A 46 8.72 8.44 4.52
C GLN A 46 8.14 8.85 5.86
N ASP A 47 8.66 9.93 6.44
CA ASP A 47 8.14 10.48 7.69
C ASP A 47 7.48 11.83 7.45
N ALA A 48 6.25 11.97 7.93
CA ALA A 48 5.60 13.26 8.04
C ALA A 48 6.09 13.98 9.31
N ALA A 49 6.37 15.29 9.18
CA ALA A 49 6.42 16.18 10.33
C ALA A 49 5.06 16.20 11.05
N ASP A 50 4.98 16.76 12.27
CA ASP A 50 3.74 16.80 13.06
C ASP A 50 2.56 17.24 12.18
N SER A 51 1.69 16.29 11.83
CA SER A 51 0.56 16.59 10.95
C SER A 51 -0.40 17.47 11.73
N SER A 52 -0.66 18.67 11.22
CA SER A 52 -1.58 19.63 11.84
C SER A 52 -3.01 19.08 11.94
N MET A 53 -3.35 18.06 11.14
CA MET A 53 -4.69 17.46 11.08
C MET A 53 -4.79 16.12 11.83
N LEU A 54 -3.75 15.28 11.77
CA LEU A 54 -3.69 14.00 12.51
C LEU A 54 -3.11 14.17 13.93
N GLY A 55 -2.62 15.37 14.27
CA GLY A 55 -2.07 15.70 15.59
C GLY A 55 -0.90 14.82 16.03
N SER A 56 -0.25 14.13 15.09
CA SER A 56 0.79 13.14 15.37
C SER A 56 1.71 12.89 14.16
N ARG A 57 2.90 12.35 14.44
CA ARG A 57 3.82 11.86 13.41
C ARG A 57 3.33 10.53 12.86
N PHE A 58 3.29 10.45 11.54
CA PHE A 58 3.02 9.21 10.81
C PHE A 58 4.02 9.03 9.68
N SER A 59 3.98 7.84 9.11
CA SER A 59 4.88 7.43 8.06
C SER A 59 4.19 6.51 7.07
N LEU A 60 4.66 6.55 5.83
CA LEU A 60 4.30 5.59 4.80
C LEU A 60 5.50 4.68 4.57
N VAL A 61 5.27 3.39 4.73
CA VAL A 61 6.30 2.35 4.71
C VAL A 61 6.17 1.55 3.42
N PRO A 62 7.16 1.66 2.51
CA PRO A 62 7.20 0.83 1.31
C PRO A 62 7.35 -0.66 1.63
N PRO A 63 6.88 -1.56 0.75
CA PRO A 63 6.96 -3.01 0.97
C PRO A 63 8.39 -3.57 1.06
N LEU A 64 9.37 -2.90 0.46
CA LEU A 64 10.78 -3.29 0.53
C LEU A 64 11.54 -2.69 1.71
N ALA A 65 10.90 -1.81 2.50
CA ALA A 65 11.52 -1.24 3.68
C ALA A 65 11.77 -2.32 4.75
N GLU A 66 12.82 -2.14 5.57
CA GLU A 66 13.19 -3.10 6.60
C GLU A 66 12.08 -3.21 7.66
N GLU A 67 11.53 -2.06 8.06
CA GLU A 67 10.47 -1.91 9.04
C GLU A 67 9.09 -2.31 8.54
N PHE A 68 8.93 -2.75 7.28
CA PHE A 68 7.63 -3.23 6.79
C PHE A 68 7.23 -4.49 7.56
N SER A 69 6.12 -4.38 8.27
CA SER A 69 5.61 -5.43 9.14
C SER A 69 4.10 -5.27 9.31
N VAL A 70 3.41 -6.39 9.19
CA VAL A 70 1.96 -6.56 9.36
C VAL A 70 1.73 -7.54 10.50
N TYR A 71 0.52 -7.58 11.04
CA TYR A 71 0.12 -8.59 12.02
C TYR A 71 0.21 -10.00 11.41
N GLY A 72 0.77 -10.96 12.15
CA GLY A 72 0.95 -12.35 11.70
C GLY A 72 2.40 -12.83 11.71
N THR A 73 2.66 -13.93 11.02
CA THR A 73 3.99 -14.57 10.93
C THR A 73 4.88 -13.90 9.87
N SER A 74 6.15 -14.29 9.81
CA SER A 74 7.07 -13.89 8.73
C SER A 74 6.52 -14.20 7.33
N ASP A 75 5.82 -15.33 7.19
CA ASP A 75 5.25 -15.76 5.91
C ASP A 75 4.06 -14.87 5.50
N VAL A 76 3.24 -14.48 6.48
CA VAL A 76 2.16 -13.50 6.28
C VAL A 76 2.76 -12.16 5.84
N ALA A 77 3.83 -11.72 6.50
CA ALA A 77 4.52 -10.49 6.12
C ALA A 77 5.14 -10.57 4.72
N ALA A 78 5.72 -11.71 4.32
CA ALA A 78 6.26 -11.90 2.97
C ALA A 78 5.16 -11.82 1.89
N ARG A 79 4.01 -12.47 2.12
CA ARG A 79 2.85 -12.36 1.21
C ARG A 79 2.31 -10.93 1.12
N ALA A 80 2.23 -10.24 2.26
CA ALA A 80 1.81 -8.84 2.30
C ALA A 80 2.76 -7.93 1.51
N ARG A 81 4.08 -8.15 1.62
CA ARG A 81 5.09 -7.40 0.84
C ARG A 81 4.88 -7.60 -0.66
N GLN A 82 4.72 -8.84 -1.10
CA GLN A 82 4.52 -9.16 -2.50
C GLN A 82 3.24 -8.53 -3.04
N TRP A 83 2.12 -8.70 -2.33
CA TRP A 83 0.84 -8.08 -2.67
C TRP A 83 0.93 -6.55 -2.73
N ALA A 84 1.59 -5.93 -1.76
CA ALA A 84 1.75 -4.47 -1.73
C ALA A 84 2.68 -3.95 -2.85
N LEU A 85 3.67 -4.75 -3.28
CA LEU A 85 4.49 -4.43 -4.45
C LEU A 85 3.65 -4.46 -5.73
N GLU A 86 2.94 -5.56 -5.97
CA GLU A 86 2.11 -5.77 -7.17
C GLU A 86 1.04 -4.69 -7.34
N HIS A 87 0.53 -4.16 -6.24
CA HIS A 87 -0.53 -3.15 -6.23
C HIS A 87 -0.05 -1.74 -5.86
N GLN A 88 1.26 -1.53 -5.74
CA GLN A 88 1.88 -0.25 -5.40
C GLN A 88 1.25 0.42 -4.16
N LEU A 89 1.17 -0.35 -3.08
CA LEU A 89 0.58 0.05 -1.81
C LEU A 89 1.66 0.31 -0.76
N LEU A 90 1.41 1.33 0.05
CA LEU A 90 2.24 1.73 1.18
C LEU A 90 1.49 1.45 2.48
N LEU A 91 2.21 0.91 3.45
CA LEU A 91 1.66 0.68 4.78
C LEU A 91 1.76 1.97 5.60
N PHE A 92 0.65 2.46 6.13
CA PHE A 92 0.69 3.57 7.07
C PHE A 92 1.11 3.10 8.46
N LYS A 93 2.08 3.80 9.07
CA LYS A 93 2.49 3.63 10.46
C LYS A 93 2.40 4.96 11.20
N GLY A 94 1.68 5.02 12.30
CA GLY A 94 1.54 6.23 13.11
C GLY A 94 0.78 5.96 14.40
N ASN A 95 0.48 7.02 15.16
CA ASN A 95 -0.24 6.93 16.44
C ASN A 95 -1.71 6.47 16.33
N ALA A 96 -2.16 6.09 15.13
CA ALA A 96 -3.35 5.26 14.93
C ALA A 96 -3.25 3.88 15.61
N GLY A 97 -2.11 3.51 16.22
CA GLY A 97 -1.90 2.23 16.90
C GLY A 97 -2.73 1.97 18.17
N ARG A 98 -3.47 2.95 18.71
CA ARG A 98 -4.40 2.68 19.84
C ARG A 98 -5.82 2.35 19.40
N CYS A 99 -6.14 2.70 18.15
CA CYS A 99 -7.27 2.23 17.38
C CYS A 99 -7.23 2.96 16.04
N VAL A 100 -7.79 2.34 15.01
CA VAL A 100 -8.06 2.97 13.70
C VAL A 100 -8.82 4.31 13.80
N HIS A 101 -9.35 4.67 14.98
CA HIS A 101 -9.75 6.04 15.33
C HIS A 101 -8.66 7.11 15.19
N GLY A 102 -7.39 6.79 14.94
CA GLY A 102 -6.42 7.81 14.48
C GLY A 102 -6.88 8.59 13.24
N LEU A 103 -7.91 8.09 12.53
CA LEU A 103 -8.59 8.73 11.40
C LEU A 103 -9.51 9.90 11.80
N TYR A 104 -10.00 9.93 13.04
CA TYR A 104 -10.84 10.98 13.61
C TYR A 104 -10.21 11.38 14.95
N ARG A 105 -9.78 12.64 15.11
CA ARG A 105 -9.20 13.11 16.38
C ARG A 105 -9.95 12.51 17.57
N MET A 106 -9.26 11.76 18.43
CA MET A 106 -9.90 10.92 19.45
C MET A 106 -10.70 11.69 20.50
N ASP A 107 -10.53 13.02 20.56
CA ASP A 107 -11.38 13.94 21.34
C ASP A 107 -12.80 14.10 20.78
N SER A 108 -13.09 13.57 19.59
CA SER A 108 -14.33 13.84 18.84
C SER A 108 -15.02 12.62 18.25
N CYS A 109 -14.59 11.40 18.58
CA CYS A 109 -15.26 10.20 18.08
C CYS A 109 -16.71 10.12 18.61
N ALA A 110 -17.68 10.27 17.72
CA ALA A 110 -19.11 10.27 18.06
C ALA A 110 -19.66 8.89 18.49
N ALA A 111 -18.90 7.79 18.28
CA ALA A 111 -19.36 6.42 18.54
C ALA A 111 -18.37 5.53 19.33
N PRO A 112 -17.87 5.96 20.51
CA PRO A 112 -16.78 5.28 21.24
C PRO A 112 -17.08 3.85 21.73
N SER A 113 -18.34 3.41 21.70
CA SER A 113 -18.74 2.02 21.99
C SER A 113 -18.50 1.10 20.78
N ALA A 114 -18.90 1.51 19.58
CA ALA A 114 -18.68 0.76 18.34
C ALA A 114 -17.18 0.51 18.09
N CYS A 115 -16.40 1.57 18.32
CA CYS A 115 -14.95 1.60 18.37
C CYS A 115 -14.31 0.48 19.20
N ARG A 116 -14.81 0.26 20.42
CA ARG A 116 -14.27 -0.74 21.35
C ARG A 116 -14.72 -2.16 21.00
N GLY A 117 -15.90 -2.30 20.40
CA GLY A 117 -16.45 -3.61 20.02
C GLY A 117 -15.85 -4.20 18.73
N ALA A 118 -15.38 -3.36 17.81
CA ALA A 118 -14.94 -3.78 16.48
C ALA A 118 -13.57 -4.48 16.43
N ARG A 119 -12.79 -4.50 17.53
CA ARG A 119 -11.47 -5.17 17.62
C ARG A 119 -10.55 -4.82 16.44
N MET A 120 -10.34 -3.52 16.23
CA MET A 120 -9.55 -2.96 15.13
C MET A 120 -8.04 -2.92 15.41
N ASP A 121 -7.56 -3.67 16.40
CA ASP A 121 -6.19 -3.66 16.91
C ASP A 121 -5.16 -4.31 15.96
N HIS A 122 -5.63 -5.05 14.96
CA HIS A 122 -4.80 -5.66 13.93
C HIS A 122 -5.12 -5.14 12.52
N THR A 123 -6.10 -4.22 12.40
CA THR A 123 -6.43 -3.57 11.15
C THR A 123 -5.33 -2.61 10.73
N GLN A 124 -4.92 -2.69 9.47
CA GLN A 124 -3.90 -1.82 8.89
C GLN A 124 -4.51 -0.81 7.94
N ILE A 125 -3.88 0.37 7.89
CA ILE A 125 -4.20 1.39 6.92
C ILE A 125 -3.21 1.28 5.76
N TRP A 126 -3.75 1.23 4.55
CA TRP A 126 -3.00 1.18 3.30
C TRP A 126 -3.28 2.42 2.48
N VAL A 127 -2.27 2.90 1.78
CA VAL A 127 -2.34 4.09 0.92
C VAL A 127 -1.73 3.74 -0.43
N GLN A 128 -2.38 4.11 -1.54
CA GLN A 128 -1.79 3.88 -2.86
C GLN A 128 -0.58 4.80 -3.08
N HIS A 129 0.31 4.42 -3.98
CA HIS A 129 1.53 5.17 -4.33
C HIS A 129 1.32 6.65 -4.70
N ASN A 130 0.11 7.02 -5.12
CA ASN A 130 -0.26 8.40 -5.48
C ASN A 130 -0.86 9.20 -4.31
N GLY A 131 -0.90 8.61 -3.11
CA GLY A 131 -1.45 9.22 -1.89
C GLY A 131 -2.97 9.19 -1.80
N ARG A 132 -3.66 8.60 -2.78
CA ARG A 132 -5.12 8.50 -2.84
C ARG A 132 -5.58 7.06 -2.62
N GLY A 133 -6.88 6.88 -2.41
CA GLY A 133 -7.47 5.57 -2.24
C GLY A 133 -6.98 4.89 -0.97
N ALA A 134 -6.89 5.63 0.14
CA ALA A 134 -6.57 5.05 1.43
C ALA A 134 -7.71 4.13 1.89
N PHE A 135 -7.35 3.03 2.53
CA PHE A 135 -8.32 2.07 3.03
C PHE A 135 -7.83 1.34 4.26
N LEU A 136 -8.77 0.79 5.01
CA LEU A 136 -8.51 -0.13 6.10
C LEU A 136 -8.66 -1.55 5.59
N LEU A 137 -7.75 -2.43 5.97
CA LEU A 137 -7.85 -3.86 5.69
C LEU A 137 -7.77 -4.61 7.02
N THR A 138 -8.88 -5.24 7.40
CA THR A 138 -9.01 -5.92 8.69
C THR A 138 -8.20 -7.20 8.71
N GLN A 139 -7.58 -7.52 9.84
CA GLN A 139 -6.84 -8.76 10.05
C GLN A 139 -7.12 -9.32 11.45
N PRO A 140 -7.06 -10.64 11.67
CA PRO A 140 -7.02 -11.67 10.62
C PRO A 140 -8.29 -11.64 9.76
N TYR A 141 -8.23 -12.26 8.59
CA TYR A 141 -9.42 -12.42 7.73
C TYR A 141 -10.40 -13.40 8.39
N VAL A 142 -11.68 -13.21 8.10
CA VAL A 142 -12.81 -13.85 8.79
C VAL A 142 -13.67 -14.62 7.81
N ASP A 143 -14.44 -15.60 8.27
CA ASP A 143 -15.36 -16.34 7.39
C ASP A 143 -16.65 -15.54 7.13
N GLU A 144 -17.05 -14.72 8.10
CA GLU A 144 -18.24 -13.87 8.06
C GLU A 144 -17.95 -12.48 8.62
N VAL A 145 -18.67 -11.47 8.14
CA VAL A 145 -18.51 -10.10 8.65
C VAL A 145 -19.07 -10.01 10.07
N PRO A 146 -18.27 -9.59 11.09
CA PRO A 146 -18.78 -9.42 12.44
C PRO A 146 -19.76 -8.24 12.52
N GLU A 147 -20.89 -8.41 13.23
CA GLU A 147 -21.88 -7.33 13.46
C GLU A 147 -21.25 -6.07 14.09
N THR A 148 -20.23 -6.27 14.94
CA THR A 148 -19.49 -5.15 15.55
C THR A 148 -18.72 -4.33 14.50
N LEU A 149 -18.20 -4.97 13.45
CA LEU A 149 -17.52 -4.32 12.34
C LEU A 149 -18.52 -3.60 11.43
N GLU A 150 -19.70 -4.16 11.20
CA GLU A 150 -20.78 -3.49 10.46
C GLU A 150 -21.26 -2.23 11.19
N THR A 151 -21.47 -2.35 12.50
CA THR A 151 -21.86 -1.24 13.38
C THR A 151 -20.81 -0.14 13.33
N TYR A 152 -19.52 -0.53 13.38
CA TYR A 152 -18.41 0.39 13.23
C TYR A 152 -18.43 1.09 11.87
N ALA A 153 -18.49 0.34 10.77
CA ALA A 153 -18.51 0.91 9.42
C ALA A 153 -19.67 1.91 9.26
N ARG A 154 -20.88 1.54 9.70
CA ARG A 154 -22.07 2.41 9.66
C ARG A 154 -21.89 3.67 10.50
N ALA A 155 -21.40 3.54 11.73
CA ALA A 155 -21.20 4.67 12.63
C ALA A 155 -20.18 5.69 12.09
N HIS A 156 -19.24 5.23 11.26
CA HIS A 156 -18.20 6.05 10.64
C HIS A 156 -18.48 6.38 9.17
N GLY A 157 -19.64 6.01 8.63
CA GLY A 157 -19.99 6.26 7.22
C GLY A 157 -19.07 5.55 6.23
N LEU A 158 -18.40 4.47 6.65
CA LEU A 158 -17.49 3.69 5.82
C LEU A 158 -18.27 2.69 4.98
N GLN A 159 -17.82 2.50 3.75
CA GLN A 159 -18.23 1.40 2.89
C GLN A 159 -17.41 0.18 3.24
N MET A 160 -18.07 -0.98 3.24
CA MET A 160 -17.44 -2.26 3.45
C MET A 160 -17.49 -3.07 2.16
N ALA A 161 -16.36 -3.65 1.77
CA ALA A 161 -16.26 -4.51 0.61
C ALA A 161 -15.23 -5.62 0.86
N SER A 162 -15.40 -6.73 0.17
CA SER A 162 -14.42 -7.81 0.13
C SER A 162 -13.96 -7.99 -1.31
N TYR A 163 -12.65 -8.10 -1.49
CA TYR A 163 -12.05 -8.28 -2.79
C TYR A 163 -11.12 -9.49 -2.78
N PRO A 164 -11.27 -10.46 -3.70
CA PRO A 164 -10.38 -11.62 -3.74
C PRO A 164 -8.89 -11.25 -3.87
N PHE A 165 -8.57 -10.14 -4.55
CA PHE A 165 -7.19 -9.68 -4.69
C PHE A 165 -6.57 -9.21 -3.35
N ASP A 166 -7.38 -8.88 -2.34
CA ASP A 166 -6.89 -8.58 -1.00
C ASP A 166 -6.53 -9.87 -0.22
N GLY A 167 -6.70 -11.06 -0.80
CA GLY A 167 -6.57 -12.38 -0.17
C GLY A 167 -5.18 -12.83 0.32
N TRP A 168 -4.24 -11.92 0.57
CA TRP A 168 -2.86 -12.25 0.93
C TRP A 168 -2.68 -12.82 2.36
N TYR A 169 -3.58 -12.48 3.29
CA TYR A 169 -3.49 -12.95 4.68
C TYR A 169 -3.85 -14.44 4.80
N GLY A 170 -4.88 -14.90 4.08
CA GLY A 170 -5.32 -16.30 4.04
C GLY A 170 -6.25 -16.60 2.86
N HIS A 171 -6.07 -17.76 2.22
CA HIS A 171 -6.74 -18.15 0.97
C HIS A 171 -8.19 -18.62 1.11
N SER A 172 -8.64 -18.89 2.34
CA SER A 172 -9.99 -19.43 2.62
C SER A 172 -10.82 -18.52 3.51
N THR A 173 -10.34 -17.30 3.75
CA THR A 173 -10.90 -16.34 4.68
C THR A 173 -11.12 -15.01 3.97
N MET A 174 -12.18 -14.30 4.32
CA MET A 174 -12.62 -13.09 3.65
C MET A 174 -11.79 -11.86 4.08
N PRO A 175 -11.08 -11.18 3.16
CA PRO A 175 -10.55 -9.86 3.43
C PRO A 175 -11.70 -8.86 3.54
N ILE A 176 -11.70 -8.03 4.57
CA ILE A 176 -12.68 -6.94 4.69
C ILE A 176 -11.96 -5.61 4.57
N ARG A 177 -12.30 -4.89 3.51
CA ARG A 177 -11.84 -3.54 3.25
C ARG A 177 -12.89 -2.54 3.75
N LEU A 178 -12.45 -1.50 4.47
CA LEU A 178 -13.26 -0.33 4.77
C LEU A 178 -12.71 0.89 4.02
N THR A 179 -13.58 1.57 3.27
CA THR A 179 -13.25 2.76 2.48
C THR A 179 -14.19 3.91 2.83
N ILE A 180 -13.79 5.17 2.64
CA ILE A 180 -14.79 6.24 2.57
C ILE A 180 -15.55 6.14 1.24
N PRO A 181 -16.81 6.60 1.19
CA PRO A 181 -17.53 6.77 -0.07
C PRO A 181 -16.79 7.71 -1.03
N SER A 182 -16.82 7.42 -2.33
CA SER A 182 -16.13 8.22 -3.36
C SER A 182 -16.63 9.67 -3.48
N ASN A 183 -17.80 9.99 -2.94
CA ASN A 183 -18.39 11.32 -2.91
C ASN A 183 -18.02 12.13 -1.65
N TRP A 184 -17.21 11.57 -0.74
CA TRP A 184 -16.69 12.28 0.42
C TRP A 184 -15.38 13.02 0.08
N PRO A 185 -15.04 14.11 0.81
CA PRO A 185 -13.71 14.71 0.70
C PRO A 185 -12.63 13.68 1.03
N LEU A 186 -11.42 13.88 0.48
CA LEU A 186 -10.24 13.03 0.73
C LEU A 186 -10.08 12.70 2.22
N TRP A 187 -9.68 11.46 2.53
CA TRP A 187 -9.36 11.10 3.91
C TRP A 187 -8.32 12.11 4.46
N PRO A 188 -8.35 12.46 5.76
CA PRO A 188 -7.30 13.28 6.36
C PRO A 188 -5.89 12.73 6.06
N ILE A 189 -5.73 11.39 6.11
CA ILE A 189 -4.50 10.72 5.71
C ILE A 189 -4.16 10.91 4.23
N GLU A 190 -5.13 10.89 3.30
CA GLU A 190 -4.86 11.07 1.87
C GLU A 190 -4.34 12.47 1.57
N ARG A 191 -4.90 13.50 2.22
CA ARG A 191 -4.39 14.88 2.08
C ARG A 191 -2.91 14.96 2.46
N ASP A 192 -2.54 14.40 3.60
CA ASP A 192 -1.16 14.46 4.08
C ASP A 192 -0.24 13.51 3.29
N ALA A 193 -0.74 12.34 2.90
CA ALA A 193 -0.01 11.37 2.09
C ALA A 193 0.36 11.94 0.72
N VAL A 194 -0.56 12.66 0.06
CA VAL A 194 -0.28 13.33 -1.21
C VAL A 194 0.87 14.32 -1.06
N ILE A 195 0.87 15.14 0.00
CA ILE A 195 1.94 16.11 0.27
C ILE A 195 3.26 15.39 0.56
N LEU A 196 3.23 14.34 1.39
CA LEU A 196 4.40 13.55 1.75
C LEU A 196 5.03 12.88 0.53
N LEU A 197 4.22 12.22 -0.30
CA LEU A 197 4.68 11.55 -1.52
C LEU A 197 5.19 12.52 -2.59
N HIS A 198 4.66 13.74 -2.62
CA HIS A 198 5.17 14.79 -3.50
C HIS A 198 6.55 15.30 -3.04
N THR A 199 6.76 15.43 -1.73
CA THR A 199 8.00 15.98 -1.16
C THR A 199 9.10 14.94 -0.95
N GLN A 200 8.75 13.66 -0.82
CA GLN A 200 9.66 12.55 -0.59
C GLN A 200 9.33 11.36 -1.51
N PRO A 201 9.42 11.47 -2.84
CA PRO A 201 8.93 10.43 -3.74
C PRO A 201 9.59 9.07 -3.51
N ILE A 202 8.79 8.00 -3.64
CA ILE A 202 9.26 6.61 -3.57
C ILE A 202 9.55 6.10 -4.98
N THR A 203 10.70 5.45 -5.14
CA THR A 203 11.01 4.66 -6.34
C THR A 203 10.45 3.26 -6.19
N TRP A 204 9.58 2.87 -7.11
CA TRP A 204 9.07 1.52 -7.21
C TRP A 204 10.00 0.68 -8.10
N PRO A 205 10.20 -0.62 -7.81
CA PRO A 205 10.87 -1.51 -8.74
C PRO A 205 10.07 -1.60 -10.04
N ASP A 206 10.77 -1.85 -11.15
CA ASP A 206 10.13 -2.12 -12.43
C ASP A 206 9.22 -3.36 -12.30
N ALA A 207 8.06 -3.32 -12.94
CA ALA A 207 7.17 -4.48 -12.98
C ALA A 207 7.81 -5.60 -13.82
N GLU A 208 7.93 -6.80 -13.25
CA GLU A 208 8.40 -8.01 -13.94
C GLU A 208 7.38 -8.52 -14.98
#